data_AF-C4WX85-F1
#
_entry.id   AF-C4WX85-F1
#
_cell.length_a   1.000
_cell.length_b   1.000
_cell.length_c   1.000
_cell.angle_alpha   90.00
_cell.angle_beta   90.00
_cell.angle_gamma   90.00
#
_symmetry.space_group_name_H-M   'P 1'
#
loop_
_entity.id
_entity.type
_entity.pdbx_description
1 polymer ?
#
loop_
_entity_poly.entity_id
_entity_poly.type
_entity_poly.pdbx_seq_one_letter_code
_entity_poly.pdbx_strand_id
1 'polypeptide(L)'
;MMLGTTEVRKMDASLKNELVNLLNINDGWKSLMATVTVDCDPNKSLKYTNDHLKLIEMAGQTQRRFCSEIFLEEWGTSGRIRPNLKILMDLLFKLKLTRAAECIASKIIIGNMKFKLLKVSVG
;
A
#
# COMPACT_ATOMS: atom_id res chain seq x y z
N MET A 1 13.75 13.41 -3.26
CA MET A 1 13.18 12.41 -2.32
C MET A 1 12.77 11.20 -3.14
N MET A 2 13.25 10.00 -2.82
CA MET A 2 12.84 8.79 -3.56
C MET A 2 11.40 8.44 -3.15
N LEU A 3 10.46 8.39 -4.10
CA LEU A 3 9.04 8.14 -3.79
C LEU A 3 8.81 6.77 -3.11
N GLY A 4 9.74 5.83 -3.22
CA GLY A 4 9.67 4.55 -2.52
C GLY A 4 9.64 4.66 -0.99
N THR A 5 10.20 5.73 -0.41
CA THR A 5 10.17 5.96 1.04
C THR A 5 8.92 6.70 1.52
N THR A 6 8.02 7.10 0.61
CA THR A 6 6.76 7.74 0.97
C THR A 6 5.90 6.78 1.76
N GLU A 7 5.46 7.19 2.96
CA GLU A 7 4.53 6.40 3.79
C GLU A 7 3.20 6.20 3.06
N VAL A 8 2.55 5.03 3.22
CA VAL A 8 1.29 4.69 2.56
C VAL A 8 0.20 5.75 2.82
N ARG A 9 0.08 6.28 4.03
CA ARG A 9 -0.88 7.34 4.38
C ARG A 9 -0.63 8.69 3.67
N LYS A 10 0.55 8.87 3.05
CA LYS A 10 0.95 10.09 2.32
C LYS A 10 0.92 9.88 0.79
N MET A 11 0.38 8.75 0.33
CA MET A 11 0.18 8.46 -1.09
C MET A 11 -0.71 9.54 -1.73
N ASP A 12 -0.39 9.95 -2.95
CA ASP A 12 -1.22 10.90 -3.68
C ASP A 12 -2.58 10.29 -4.02
N ALA A 13 -3.62 11.13 -4.11
CA ALA A 13 -5.00 10.68 -4.30
C ALA A 13 -5.20 9.88 -5.60
N SER A 14 -4.47 10.21 -6.67
CA SER A 14 -4.57 9.47 -7.94
C SER A 14 -4.05 8.04 -7.78
N LEU A 15 -2.86 7.86 -7.20
CA LEU A 15 -2.32 6.53 -6.91
C LEU A 15 -3.21 5.77 -5.91
N LYS A 16 -3.72 6.43 -4.86
CA LYS A 16 -4.62 5.81 -3.88
C LYS A 16 -5.87 5.24 -4.54
N ASN A 17 -6.55 6.04 -5.36
CA ASN A 17 -7.79 5.62 -6.03
C ASN A 17 -7.57 4.45 -6.97
N GLU A 18 -6.49 4.48 -7.76
CA GLU A 18 -6.16 3.39 -8.69
C GLU A 18 -5.83 2.09 -7.94
N LEU A 19 -4.98 2.19 -6.92
CA LEU A 19 -4.58 1.04 -6.11
C LEU A 19 -5.76 0.41 -5.37
N VAL A 20 -6.64 1.23 -4.78
CA VAL A 20 -7.84 0.75 -4.07
C VAL A 20 -8.71 -0.09 -4.99
N ASN A 21 -8.93 0.37 -6.23
CA ASN A 21 -9.70 -0.37 -7.22
C ASN A 21 -9.03 -1.71 -7.57
N LEU A 22 -7.71 -1.69 -7.84
CA LEU A 22 -6.96 -2.91 -8.17
C LEU A 22 -6.97 -3.94 -7.03
N LEU A 23 -6.88 -3.48 -5.78
CA LEU A 23 -6.92 -4.33 -4.59
C LEU A 23 -8.32 -4.87 -4.26
N ASN A 24 -9.37 -4.19 -4.73
CA ASN A 24 -10.74 -4.63 -4.53
C ASN A 24 -11.12 -5.79 -5.49
N ILE A 25 -10.40 -5.93 -6.61
CA ILE A 25 -10.58 -7.06 -7.53
C ILE A 25 -10.23 -8.36 -6.81
N ASN A 26 -11.15 -9.33 -6.85
CA ASN A 26 -11.00 -10.66 -6.25
C ASN A 26 -10.53 -10.61 -4.79
N ASP A 27 -10.93 -9.59 -4.03
CA ASP A 27 -10.52 -9.39 -2.64
C ASP A 27 -9.00 -9.41 -2.41
N GLY A 28 -8.20 -8.90 -3.35
CA GLY A 28 -6.73 -8.86 -3.25
C GLY A 28 -6.20 -8.18 -1.97
N TRP A 29 -6.96 -7.25 -1.41
CA TRP A 29 -6.69 -6.63 -0.11
C TRP A 29 -6.64 -7.64 1.06
N LYS A 30 -7.41 -8.73 1.02
CA LYS A 30 -7.38 -9.77 2.06
C LYS A 30 -6.05 -10.51 2.08
N SER A 31 -5.56 -10.90 0.90
CA SER A 31 -4.25 -11.54 0.73
C SER A 31 -3.12 -10.64 1.19
N LEU A 32 -3.21 -9.34 0.88
CA LEU A 32 -2.26 -8.35 1.35
C LEU A 32 -2.29 -8.23 2.87
N MET A 33 -3.47 -8.03 3.47
CA MET A 33 -3.66 -7.90 4.91
C MET A 33 -3.15 -9.12 5.68
N ALA A 34 -3.39 -10.33 5.16
CA ALA A 34 -2.93 -11.59 5.75
C ALA A 34 -1.40 -11.77 5.73
N THR A 35 -0.67 -10.97 4.97
CA THR A 35 0.80 -11.06 4.84
C THR A 35 1.54 -9.96 5.60
N VAL A 36 0.82 -8.92 6.04
CA VAL A 36 1.43 -7.82 6.79
C VAL A 36 1.93 -8.32 8.16
N THR A 37 3.17 -8.00 8.47
CA THR A 37 3.78 -8.27 9.79
C THR A 37 3.88 -7.01 10.64
N VAL A 38 4.05 -7.20 11.95
CA VAL A 38 4.26 -6.09 12.89
C VAL A 38 5.47 -5.26 12.47
N ASP A 39 5.32 -3.94 12.44
CA ASP A 39 6.35 -2.97 12.03
C ASP A 39 6.99 -3.25 10.66
N CYS A 40 6.28 -3.95 9.76
CA CYS A 40 6.79 -4.37 8.45
C CYS A 40 8.07 -5.25 8.52
N ASP A 41 8.32 -5.89 9.66
CA ASP A 41 9.47 -6.78 9.87
C ASP A 41 9.08 -8.23 9.53
N PRO A 42 9.69 -8.87 8.52
CA PRO A 42 9.33 -10.23 8.11
C PRO A 42 9.64 -11.28 9.18
N ASN A 43 10.45 -10.96 10.20
CA ASN A 43 10.76 -11.87 11.31
C ASN A 43 9.77 -11.77 12.47
N LYS A 44 8.86 -10.79 12.44
CA LYS A 44 7.80 -10.63 13.45
C LYS A 44 6.52 -11.34 13.04
N SER A 45 5.64 -11.53 14.01
CA SER A 45 4.32 -12.11 13.80
C SER A 45 3.49 -11.30 12.79
N LEU A 46 2.50 -11.97 12.20
CA LEU A 46 1.45 -11.32 11.42
C LEU A 46 0.77 -10.25 12.28
N LYS A 47 0.48 -9.10 11.65
CA LYS A 47 -0.15 -7.97 12.31
C LYS A 47 -1.65 -8.14 12.46
N TYR A 48 -2.27 -8.82 11.49
CA TYR A 48 -3.71 -8.97 11.39
C TYR A 48 -4.11 -10.43 11.48
N THR A 49 -5.32 -10.63 11.98
CA THR A 49 -5.97 -11.94 12.16
C THR A 49 -7.28 -11.96 11.37
N ASN A 50 -7.95 -13.11 11.33
CA ASN A 50 -9.27 -13.23 10.69
C ASN A 50 -10.33 -12.32 11.32
N ASP A 51 -10.22 -12.01 12.62
CA ASP A 51 -11.16 -11.09 13.27
C ASP A 51 -10.97 -9.65 12.77
N HIS A 52 -9.72 -9.23 12.56
CA HIS A 52 -9.44 -7.93 11.93
C HIS A 52 -9.98 -7.86 10.49
N LEU A 53 -9.88 -8.96 9.72
CA LEU A 53 -10.46 -9.03 8.37
C LEU A 53 -11.99 -8.81 8.42
N LYS A 54 -12.70 -9.49 9.32
CA LYS A 54 -14.14 -9.30 9.51
C LYS A 54 -14.50 -7.87 9.90
N LEU A 55 -13.70 -7.22 10.76
CA LEU A 55 -13.92 -5.82 11.13
C LEU A 55 -13.82 -4.89 9.93
N ILE A 56 -12.87 -5.12 9.02
CA ILE A 56 -12.77 -4.36 7.77
C ILE A 56 -13.97 -4.61 6.86
N GLU A 57 -14.43 -5.85 6.72
CA GLU A 57 -15.62 -6.18 5.91
C GLU A 57 -16.89 -5.51 6.46
N MET A 58 -17.10 -5.59 7.78
CA MET A 58 -18.21 -4.92 8.47
C MET A 58 -18.13 -3.41 8.26
N ALA A 59 -16.96 -2.81 8.45
CA ALA A 59 -16.76 -1.38 8.23
C ALA A 59 -17.03 -0.97 6.77
N GLY A 60 -16.61 -1.78 5.79
CA GLY A 60 -16.89 -1.56 4.37
C GLY A 60 -18.38 -1.55 4.07
N GLN A 61 -19.13 -2.50 4.64
CA GLN A 61 -20.58 -2.56 4.51
C GLN A 61 -21.28 -1.36 5.16
N THR A 62 -20.91 -1.02 6.41
CA THR A 62 -21.54 0.08 7.16
C THR A 62 -21.23 1.44 6.55
N GLN A 63 -19.98 1.68 6.16
CA GLN A 63 -19.53 2.97 5.62
C GLN A 63 -19.80 3.11 4.11
N ARG A 64 -20.20 2.04 3.43
CA ARG A 64 -20.34 1.96 1.96
C ARG A 64 -19.04 2.37 1.25
N ARG A 65 -17.91 1.88 1.75
CA ARG A 65 -16.56 2.15 1.21
C ARG A 65 -15.90 0.83 0.84
N PHE A 66 -14.90 0.89 -0.05
CA PHE A 66 -14.12 -0.30 -0.37
C PHE A 66 -13.29 -0.75 0.83
N CYS A 67 -13.34 -2.06 1.12
CA CYS A 67 -12.55 -2.67 2.18
C CYS A 67 -11.05 -2.43 1.99
N SER A 68 -10.58 -2.42 0.74
CA SER A 68 -9.19 -2.10 0.39
C SER A 68 -8.80 -0.67 0.81
N GLU A 69 -9.71 0.30 0.71
CA GLU A 69 -9.46 1.67 1.14
C GLU A 69 -9.33 1.76 2.67
N ILE A 70 -10.29 1.20 3.40
CA ILE A 70 -10.31 1.20 4.87
C ILE A 70 -9.06 0.48 5.40
N PHE A 71 -8.71 -0.66 4.82
CA PHE A 71 -7.51 -1.40 5.18
C PHE A 71 -6.23 -0.58 4.97
N LEU A 72 -6.08 0.12 3.83
CA LEU A 72 -4.89 0.94 3.59
C LEU A 72 -4.79 2.14 4.53
N GLU A 73 -5.92 2.72 4.96
CA GLU A 73 -5.96 3.78 5.97
C GLU A 73 -5.52 3.28 7.35
N GLU A 74 -6.05 2.13 7.77
CA GLU A 74 -5.70 1.45 9.02
C GLU A 74 -4.22 1.05 9.03
N TRP A 75 -3.77 0.37 7.98
CA TRP A 75 -2.39 -0.10 7.91
C TRP A 75 -1.39 1.06 7.77
N GLY A 76 -1.71 2.06 6.94
CA GLY A 76 -0.88 3.24 6.73
C GLY A 76 -0.67 4.10 8.00
N THR A 77 -1.54 3.95 9.00
CA THR A 77 -1.52 4.73 10.25
C THR A 77 -1.29 3.89 11.51
N SER A 78 -0.95 2.61 11.40
CA SER A 78 -0.70 1.71 12.53
C SER A 78 0.78 1.28 12.67
N GLY A 79 1.20 0.84 13.87
CA GLY A 79 2.58 0.40 14.16
C GLY A 79 3.59 1.53 14.50
N ARG A 80 4.80 1.16 14.96
CA ARG A 80 5.89 2.11 15.21
C ARG A 80 6.58 2.48 13.91
N ILE A 81 6.81 1.49 13.05
CA ILE A 81 7.32 1.67 11.70
C ILE A 81 6.13 1.72 10.74
N ARG A 82 6.01 2.83 10.01
CA ARG A 82 4.95 3.04 9.02
C ARG A 82 5.32 2.35 7.71
N PRO A 83 4.37 1.65 7.05
CA PRO A 83 4.63 1.08 5.75
C PRO A 83 4.86 2.19 4.73
N ASN A 84 5.79 1.97 3.80
CA ASN A 84 6.06 2.86 2.68
C ASN A 84 5.71 2.19 1.34
N LEU A 85 5.74 2.97 0.26
CA LEU A 85 5.38 2.50 -1.08
C LEU A 85 6.27 1.35 -1.56
N LYS A 86 7.56 1.32 -1.18
CA LYS A 86 8.45 0.21 -1.53
C LYS A 86 8.02 -1.10 -0.86
N ILE A 87 7.74 -1.07 0.45
CA ILE A 87 7.27 -2.23 1.22
C ILE A 87 5.97 -2.76 0.62
N LEU A 88 5.00 -1.87 0.37
CA LEU A 88 3.73 -2.24 -0.24
C LEU A 88 3.94 -2.87 -1.63
N MET A 89 4.74 -2.25 -2.50
CA MET A 89 5.06 -2.80 -3.83
C MET A 89 5.67 -4.21 -3.75
N ASP A 90 6.62 -4.44 -2.84
CA ASP A 90 7.27 -5.74 -2.67
C ASP A 90 6.29 -6.82 -2.21
N LEU A 91 5.40 -6.49 -1.27
CA LEU A 91 4.35 -7.41 -0.82
C LEU A 91 3.39 -7.75 -1.97
N LEU A 92 2.99 -6.78 -2.78
CA LEU A 92 2.12 -7.01 -3.94
C LEU A 92 2.77 -7.93 -4.97
N PHE A 93 4.07 -7.75 -5.26
CA PHE A 93 4.81 -8.67 -6.13
C PHE A 93 4.90 -10.07 -5.54
N LYS A 94 5.21 -10.19 -4.24
CA LYS A 94 5.24 -11.49 -3.54
C LYS A 94 3.90 -12.22 -3.64
N LEU A 95 2.79 -11.48 -3.60
CA LEU A 95 1.42 -12.01 -3.70
C LEU A 95 0.91 -12.17 -5.14
N LYS A 96 1.74 -11.87 -6.15
CA LYS A 96 1.36 -11.88 -7.57
C LYS A 96 0.18 -10.96 -7.90
N LEU A 97 -0.02 -9.91 -7.11
CA LEU A 97 -0.94 -8.81 -7.39
C LEU A 97 -0.27 -7.83 -8.36
N THR A 98 0.16 -8.35 -9.52
CA THR A 98 1.14 -7.70 -10.41
C THR A 98 0.69 -6.32 -10.88
N ARG A 99 -0.58 -6.16 -11.30
CA ARG A 99 -1.10 -4.85 -11.73
C ARG A 99 -1.03 -3.79 -10.63
N ALA A 100 -1.37 -4.17 -9.40
CA ALA A 100 -1.26 -3.27 -8.25
C ALA A 100 0.21 -2.92 -7.95
N ALA A 101 1.11 -3.90 -8.06
CA ALA A 101 2.54 -3.68 -7.88
C ALA A 101 3.12 -2.73 -8.96
N GLU A 102 2.78 -2.96 -10.23
CA GLU A 102 3.21 -2.15 -11.38
C GLU A 102 2.68 -0.71 -11.30
N CYS A 103 1.45 -0.51 -10.82
CA CYS A 103 0.87 0.81 -10.56
C CYS A 103 1.78 1.64 -9.62
N ILE A 104 2.23 1.05 -8.52
CA ILE A 104 3.15 1.71 -7.57
C ILE A 104 4.55 1.87 -8.16
N ALA A 105 5.08 0.83 -8.81
CA ALA A 105 6.40 0.86 -9.43
C ALA A 105 6.53 2.01 -10.45
N SER A 106 5.50 2.18 -11.29
CA SER A 106 5.43 3.25 -12.28
C SER A 106 5.51 4.63 -11.63
N LYS A 107 4.79 4.86 -10.53
CA LYS A 107 4.88 6.12 -9.79
C LYS A 107 6.28 6.34 -9.20
N ILE A 108 6.89 5.32 -8.60
CA ILE A 108 8.24 5.42 -8.04
C ILE A 108 9.27 5.78 -9.12
N ILE A 109 9.21 5.11 -10.27
CA ILE A 109 10.14 5.34 -11.39
C ILE A 109 9.99 6.76 -11.93
N ILE A 110 8.76 7.20 -12.21
CA ILE A 110 8.49 8.55 -12.74
C ILE A 110 9.01 9.62 -11.77
N GLY A 111 8.76 9.46 -10.46
CA GLY A 111 9.27 10.40 -9.46
C GLY A 111 10.79 10.48 -9.43
N ASN A 112 11.46 9.34 -9.55
CA ASN A 112 12.93 9.28 -9.58
C ASN A 112 13.50 9.96 -10.85
N MET A 113 12.85 9.80 -12.01
CA MET A 113 13.24 10.49 -13.25
C MET A 113 13.09 12.00 -13.13
N LYS A 114 11.94 12.48 -12.63
CA LYS A 114 11.71 13.92 -12.41
C LYS A 114 12.76 14.54 -11.49
N PHE A 115 13.13 13.83 -10.43
CA PHE A 115 14.18 14.28 -9.51
C PHE A 115 15.55 14.36 -10.17
N LYS A 116 15.92 13.40 -11.02
CA LYS A 116 17.18 13.45 -11.78
C LYS A 116 17.21 14.68 -12.71
N LEU A 117 16.13 14.95 -13.44
CA LEU A 117 16.05 16.12 -14.33
C LEU A 117 16.19 17.44 -13.57
N LEU A 118 15.52 17.58 -12.42
CA LEU A 118 15.64 18.77 -11.57
C LEU A 118 17.07 19.00 -11.07
N LYS A 119 17.86 17.95 -10.85
CA LYS A 119 19.28 18.09 -10.47
C LYS A 119 20.19 18.51 -11.63
N VAL A 120 19.82 18.19 -12.87
CA VAL A 120 20.58 18.56 -14.07
C VAL A 120 20.33 20.03 -14.45
N SER A 121 19.14 20.56 -14.19
CA SER A 121 18.79 21.95 -14.53
C SER A 121 19.27 23.02 -13.53
N VAL A 122 19.90 22.62 -12.41
CA VAL A 122 20.38 23.54 -11.35
C VAL A 122 21.91 23.44 -11.18
N GLY A 123 22.61 22.85 -12.16
CA GLY A 123 24.07 22.83 -12.27
C GLY A 123 24.50 23.44 -13.59
#